data_AF-A0A2X0KC38-F1
#
_entry.id   AF-A0A2X0KC38-F1
#
_cell.length_a   1.000
_cell.length_b   1.000
_cell.length_c   1.000
_cell.angle_alpha   90.00
_cell.angle_beta   90.00
_cell.angle_gamma   90.00
#
_symmetry.space_group_name_H-M   'P 1'
#
loop_
_entity.id
_entity.type
_entity.pdbx_description
1 polymer ?
#
loop_
_entity_poly.entity_id
_entity_poly.type
_entity_poly.pdbx_seq_one_letter_code
_entity_poly.pdbx_strand_id
1 'polypeptide(L)'
;MPQRTPEAEEHVPPGLSLAEVEEIARAAHAEQVDKAGRPYAEHLSEVAAGTAQHGGDEAQIAAAWLHDAVEDDALTAEWLAAAALPQRTKDIVLALTRREGEALPDYTARILATPGAITVKEADLASNSSPGRLALLPDAALRARLTGKYARMRRLLHPDLAEPLPTGSGEQGDPTDESLLAALDGTSEAWGRLSEFASGWAVEEGDAHWNDRHWVYGPRVAAVTTALNAVGAVPPSYDWNAFGLPLLAMDGTLTPPDAIRTATALLRRERFVEGTLATAWMNGRLYATIRALVHWHETGTS
;
A
#
# COMPACT_ATOMS: atom_id res chain seq x y z
N MET A 1 -3.06 -37.83 -51.71
CA MET A 1 -2.82 -37.61 -50.27
C MET A 1 -1.60 -36.71 -50.13
N PRO A 2 -1.74 -35.40 -49.88
CA PRO A 2 -0.58 -34.57 -49.59
C PRO A 2 -0.10 -34.89 -48.17
N GLN A 3 1.19 -35.18 -48.05
CA GLN A 3 1.86 -35.44 -46.78
C GLN A 3 1.95 -34.12 -45.99
N ARG A 4 1.44 -34.10 -44.76
CA ARG A 4 1.67 -33.00 -43.81
C ARG A 4 3.14 -33.04 -43.38
N THR A 5 3.86 -31.96 -43.65
CA THR A 5 5.14 -31.65 -43.00
C THR A 5 4.93 -31.57 -41.48
N PRO A 6 5.82 -32.12 -40.65
CA PRO A 6 5.75 -31.91 -39.22
C PRO A 6 6.06 -30.43 -38.94
N GLU A 7 5.12 -29.74 -38.29
CA GLU A 7 5.33 -28.42 -37.72
C GLU A 7 6.49 -28.55 -36.72
N ALA A 8 7.54 -27.75 -36.92
CA ALA A 8 8.64 -27.67 -35.99
C ALA A 8 8.08 -27.13 -34.66
N GLU A 9 8.09 -27.97 -33.62
CA GLU A 9 7.84 -27.52 -32.26
C GLU A 9 8.83 -26.39 -31.96
N GLU A 10 8.28 -25.20 -31.70
CA GLU A 10 9.02 -24.01 -31.33
C GLU A 10 9.68 -24.28 -29.96
N HIS A 11 10.96 -24.68 -30.00
CA HIS A 11 11.75 -24.94 -28.81
C HIS A 11 12.03 -23.60 -28.11
N VAL A 12 11.10 -23.17 -27.26
CA VAL A 12 11.31 -22.05 -26.36
C VAL A 12 12.46 -22.44 -25.43
N PRO A 13 13.63 -21.75 -25.48
CA PRO A 13 14.73 -22.07 -24.58
C PRO A 13 14.25 -21.93 -23.14
N PRO A 14 14.72 -22.80 -22.22
CA PRO A 14 14.33 -22.69 -20.82
C PRO A 14 14.69 -21.29 -20.30
N GLY A 15 13.78 -20.70 -19.52
CA GLY A 15 14.04 -19.44 -18.85
C GLY A 15 15.24 -19.55 -17.89
N LEU A 16 15.78 -18.39 -17.50
CA LEU A 16 16.89 -18.33 -16.54
C LEU A 16 16.53 -19.07 -15.25
N SER A 17 17.42 -19.95 -14.81
CA SER A 17 17.34 -20.60 -13.51
C SER A 17 17.67 -19.63 -12.37
N LEU A 18 17.26 -19.95 -11.14
CA LEU A 18 17.60 -19.13 -9.97
C LEU A 18 19.11 -18.96 -9.77
N ALA A 19 19.90 -19.98 -10.08
CA ALA A 19 21.37 -19.91 -9.99
C ALA A 19 21.95 -18.90 -11.00
N GLU A 20 21.46 -18.92 -12.24
CA GLU A 20 21.89 -17.94 -13.25
C GLU A 20 21.46 -16.51 -12.88
N VAL A 21 20.25 -16.35 -12.34
CA VAL A 21 19.76 -15.05 -11.86
C VAL A 21 20.64 -14.52 -10.72
N GLU A 22 21.00 -15.38 -9.76
CA GLU A 22 21.93 -15.02 -8.68
C GLU A 22 23.29 -14.60 -9.24
N GLU A 23 23.89 -15.38 -10.13
CA GLU A 23 25.19 -15.06 -10.73
C GLU A 23 25.16 -13.70 -11.45
N ILE A 24 24.11 -13.44 -12.23
CA ILE A 24 23.91 -12.18 -12.94
C ILE A 24 23.82 -11.01 -11.93
N ALA A 25 22.98 -11.14 -10.90
CA ALA A 25 22.79 -10.10 -9.90
C ALA A 25 24.10 -9.80 -9.15
N ARG A 26 24.85 -10.83 -8.75
CA ARG A 26 26.16 -10.66 -8.08
C ARG A 26 27.18 -10.00 -8.99
N ALA A 27 27.22 -10.37 -10.28
CA ALA A 27 28.12 -9.77 -11.24
C ALA A 27 27.79 -8.29 -11.50
N ALA A 28 26.51 -7.96 -11.63
CA ALA A 28 26.04 -6.58 -11.86
C ALA A 28 26.43 -5.65 -10.70
N HIS A 29 26.38 -6.15 -9.46
CA HIS A 29 26.69 -5.38 -8.25
C HIS A 29 28.09 -5.65 -7.67
N ALA A 30 29.01 -6.24 -8.44
CA ALA A 30 30.30 -6.73 -7.92
C ALA A 30 31.19 -5.64 -7.29
N GLU A 31 31.15 -4.42 -7.85
CA GLU A 31 31.93 -3.27 -7.36
C GLU A 31 31.14 -2.38 -6.37
N GLN A 32 29.87 -2.70 -6.14
CA GLN A 32 29.00 -1.90 -5.27
C GLN A 32 29.20 -2.26 -3.81
N VAL A 33 29.28 -1.23 -2.97
CA VAL A 33 29.24 -1.34 -1.52
C VAL A 33 27.99 -0.68 -0.97
N ASP A 34 27.44 -1.24 0.10
CA ASP A 34 26.29 -0.67 0.77
C ASP A 34 26.67 0.55 1.64
N LYS A 35 25.66 1.17 2.25
CA LYS A 35 25.83 2.35 3.14
C LYS A 35 26.63 2.05 4.42
N ALA A 36 26.85 0.77 4.73
CA ALA A 36 27.66 0.29 5.85
C ALA A 36 29.07 -0.17 5.41
N GLY A 37 29.41 -0.03 4.12
CA GLY A 37 30.69 -0.43 3.56
C GLY A 37 30.86 -1.93 3.30
N ARG A 38 29.77 -2.72 3.35
CA ARG A 38 29.79 -4.16 3.03
C ARG A 38 29.56 -4.38 1.52
N PRO A 39 30.05 -5.49 0.94
CA PRO A 39 29.72 -5.86 -0.44
C PRO A 39 28.20 -5.95 -0.65
N TYR A 40 27.69 -5.32 -1.71
CA TYR A 40 26.25 -5.25 -1.94
C TYR A 40 25.61 -6.62 -2.15
N ALA A 41 26.36 -7.57 -2.71
CA ALA A 41 25.93 -8.94 -2.93
C ALA A 41 25.48 -9.68 -1.65
N GLU A 42 25.91 -9.22 -0.46
CA GLU A 42 25.43 -9.75 0.82
C GLU A 42 23.97 -9.34 1.09
N HIS A 43 23.59 -8.10 0.76
CA HIS A 43 22.20 -7.64 0.82
C HIS A 43 21.29 -8.49 -0.05
N LEU A 44 21.65 -8.65 -1.33
CA LEU A 44 20.86 -9.40 -2.29
C LEU A 44 20.60 -10.84 -1.79
N SER A 45 21.63 -11.47 -1.23
CA SER A 45 21.52 -12.79 -0.62
C SER A 45 20.59 -12.83 0.60
N GLU A 46 20.66 -11.81 1.48
CA GLU A 46 19.78 -11.68 2.64
C GLU A 46 18.31 -11.51 2.20
N VAL A 47 18.03 -10.72 1.16
CA VAL A 47 16.68 -10.49 0.63
C VAL A 47 16.12 -11.73 -0.06
N ALA A 48 16.91 -12.43 -0.88
CA ALA A 48 16.50 -13.67 -1.52
C ALA A 48 16.20 -14.78 -0.48
N ALA A 49 17.08 -14.96 0.50
CA ALA A 49 16.86 -15.90 1.60
C ALA A 49 15.65 -15.52 2.46
N GLY A 50 15.51 -14.24 2.78
CA GLY A 50 14.35 -13.72 3.51
C GLY A 50 13.04 -13.98 2.74
N THR A 51 13.02 -13.74 1.44
CA THR A 51 11.85 -13.99 0.59
C THR A 51 11.43 -15.47 0.64
N ALA A 52 12.38 -16.39 0.51
CA ALA A 52 12.13 -17.83 0.63
C ALA A 52 11.61 -18.22 2.03
N GLN A 53 12.17 -17.65 3.10
CA GLN A 53 11.75 -17.90 4.48
C GLN A 53 10.30 -17.45 4.75
N HIS A 54 9.84 -16.39 4.08
CA HIS A 54 8.46 -15.92 4.15
C HIS A 54 7.52 -16.67 3.19
N GLY A 55 7.96 -17.80 2.61
CA GLY A 55 7.16 -18.66 1.74
C GLY A 55 7.04 -18.16 0.31
N GLY A 56 7.91 -17.26 -0.13
CA GLY A 56 7.96 -16.80 -1.52
C GLY A 56 8.35 -17.93 -2.48
N ASP A 57 7.74 -17.93 -3.66
CA ASP A 57 8.04 -18.88 -4.74
C ASP A 57 9.27 -18.48 -5.58
N GLU A 58 9.67 -19.32 -6.54
CA GLU A 58 10.84 -19.07 -7.40
C GLU A 58 10.78 -17.72 -8.13
N ALA A 59 9.60 -17.27 -8.57
CA ALA A 59 9.48 -15.99 -9.27
C ALA A 59 9.77 -14.81 -8.33
N GLN A 60 9.36 -14.90 -7.06
CA GLN A 60 9.65 -13.91 -6.04
C GLN A 60 11.12 -13.95 -5.61
N ILE A 61 11.71 -15.14 -5.49
CA ILE A 61 13.14 -15.30 -5.15
C ILE A 61 14.02 -14.75 -6.29
N ALA A 62 13.68 -15.00 -7.55
CA ALA A 62 14.36 -14.41 -8.70
C ALA A 62 14.25 -12.87 -8.69
N ALA A 63 13.07 -12.34 -8.37
CA ALA A 63 12.86 -10.90 -8.26
C ALA A 63 13.65 -10.29 -7.08
N ALA A 64 13.76 -11.01 -5.96
CA ALA A 64 14.55 -10.58 -4.81
C ALA A 64 16.04 -10.41 -5.15
N TRP A 65 16.61 -11.28 -5.99
CA TRP A 65 17.98 -11.10 -6.49
C TRP A 65 18.15 -9.85 -7.36
N LEU A 66 17.11 -9.47 -8.12
CA LEU A 66 17.16 -8.40 -9.12
C LEU A 66 16.53 -7.07 -8.65
N HIS A 67 16.01 -7.00 -7.43
CA HIS A 67 15.07 -5.94 -7.03
C HIS A 67 15.63 -4.52 -7.15
N ASP A 68 16.93 -4.34 -6.91
CA ASP A 68 17.62 -3.05 -7.02
C ASP A 68 18.39 -2.88 -8.32
N ALA A 69 18.50 -3.92 -9.15
CA ALA A 69 19.41 -3.90 -10.29
C ALA A 69 19.09 -2.78 -11.29
N VAL A 70 17.80 -2.49 -11.48
CA VAL A 70 17.36 -1.37 -12.33
C VAL A 70 17.36 -0.04 -11.57
N GLU A 71 17.12 -0.02 -10.26
CA GLU A 71 17.09 1.22 -9.46
C GLU A 71 18.50 1.80 -9.26
N ASP A 72 19.50 0.93 -9.12
CA ASP A 72 20.91 1.29 -8.92
C ASP A 72 21.68 1.41 -10.25
N ASP A 73 20.99 1.38 -11.40
CA ASP A 73 21.59 1.39 -12.74
C ASP A 73 22.62 0.26 -13.00
N ALA A 74 22.56 -0.85 -12.25
CA ALA A 74 23.43 -2.01 -12.43
C ALA A 74 23.03 -2.86 -13.66
N LEU A 75 21.73 -2.87 -13.99
CA LEU A 75 21.13 -3.45 -15.20
C LEU A 75 20.08 -2.47 -15.75
N THR A 76 19.86 -2.45 -17.07
CA THR A 76 18.88 -1.53 -17.66
C THR A 76 17.46 -2.11 -17.69
N ALA A 77 16.47 -1.24 -17.84
CA ALA A 77 15.08 -1.68 -18.05
C ALA A 77 14.92 -2.51 -19.34
N GLU A 78 15.68 -2.20 -20.40
CA GLU A 78 15.70 -2.97 -21.64
C GLU A 78 16.28 -4.37 -21.43
N TRP A 79 17.33 -4.49 -20.60
CA TRP A 79 17.86 -5.79 -20.20
C TRP A 79 16.78 -6.62 -19.50
N LEU A 80 16.08 -6.03 -18.52
CA LEU A 80 15.01 -6.73 -17.79
C LEU A 80 13.87 -7.15 -18.71
N ALA A 81 13.50 -6.28 -19.68
CA ALA A 81 12.48 -6.59 -20.66
C ALA A 81 12.88 -7.77 -21.57
N ALA A 82 14.14 -7.82 -22.01
CA ALA A 82 14.66 -8.87 -22.89
C ALA A 82 15.04 -10.17 -22.16
N ALA A 83 15.28 -10.14 -20.85
CA ALA A 83 15.69 -11.30 -20.07
C ALA A 83 14.66 -12.44 -20.19
N ALA A 84 15.15 -13.68 -20.26
CA ALA A 84 14.32 -14.89 -20.31
C ALA A 84 13.75 -15.24 -18.92
N LEU A 85 13.01 -14.30 -18.33
CA LEU A 85 12.37 -14.41 -17.03
C LEU A 85 10.84 -14.46 -17.19
N PRO A 86 10.12 -15.14 -16.29
CA PRO A 86 8.66 -15.03 -16.22
C PRO A 86 8.23 -13.56 -16.08
N GLN A 87 7.12 -13.19 -16.74
CA GLN A 87 6.61 -11.82 -16.69
C GLN A 87 6.35 -11.36 -15.24
N ARG A 88 5.84 -12.25 -14.37
CA ARG A 88 5.63 -11.94 -12.95
C ARG A 88 6.90 -11.52 -12.23
N THR A 89 8.06 -12.15 -12.52
CA THR A 89 9.34 -11.72 -11.94
C THR A 89 9.68 -10.31 -12.38
N LYS A 90 9.54 -10.00 -13.68
CA LYS A 90 9.79 -8.67 -14.23
C LYS A 90 8.87 -7.62 -13.60
N ASP A 91 7.59 -7.94 -13.45
CA ASP A 91 6.59 -7.06 -12.84
C ASP A 91 6.95 -6.75 -11.38
N ILE A 92 7.39 -7.76 -10.61
CA ILE A 92 7.84 -7.56 -9.23
C ILE A 92 9.08 -6.67 -9.18
N VAL A 93 10.11 -6.93 -10.02
CA VAL A 93 11.31 -6.09 -10.07
C VAL A 93 10.94 -4.65 -10.40
N LEU A 94 10.15 -4.44 -11.46
CA LEU A 94 9.69 -3.11 -11.84
C LEU A 94 8.89 -2.44 -10.74
N ALA A 95 8.01 -3.17 -10.03
CA ALA A 95 7.24 -2.67 -8.90
C ALA A 95 8.15 -2.16 -7.75
N LEU A 96 9.28 -2.83 -7.52
CA LEU A 96 10.24 -2.50 -6.50
C LEU A 96 11.22 -1.39 -6.93
N THR A 97 11.47 -1.22 -8.23
CA THR A 97 12.23 -0.09 -8.77
C THR A 97 11.44 1.21 -8.61
N ARG A 98 11.94 2.12 -7.78
CA ARG A 98 11.33 3.44 -7.63
C ARG A 98 11.60 4.33 -8.85
N ARG A 99 10.58 5.02 -9.35
CA ARG A 99 10.73 5.93 -10.50
C ARG A 99 11.20 7.32 -10.04
N GLU A 100 11.92 8.01 -10.92
CA GLU A 100 12.32 9.40 -10.67
C GLU A 100 11.08 10.28 -10.43
N GLY A 101 11.11 11.08 -9.35
CA GLY A 101 10.00 11.94 -8.96
C GLY A 101 8.77 11.23 -8.38
N GLU A 102 8.78 9.89 -8.26
CA GLU A 102 7.63 9.14 -7.75
C GLU A 102 7.40 9.42 -6.26
N ALA A 103 6.20 9.86 -5.93
CA ALA A 103 5.80 10.05 -4.55
C ALA A 103 5.79 8.70 -3.83
N LEU A 104 6.24 8.69 -2.56
CA LEU A 104 6.25 7.47 -1.75
C LEU A 104 4.89 6.74 -1.72
N PRO A 105 3.73 7.41 -1.66
CA PRO A 105 2.43 6.74 -1.65
C PRO A 105 2.14 6.00 -2.95
N ASP A 106 2.48 6.61 -4.10
CA ASP A 106 2.29 6.01 -5.41
C ASP A 106 3.20 4.79 -5.61
N TYR A 107 4.45 4.90 -5.15
CA TYR A 107 5.40 3.78 -5.12
C TYR A 107 4.87 2.62 -4.26
N THR A 108 4.38 2.91 -3.05
CA THR A 108 3.82 1.88 -2.18
C THR A 108 2.54 1.26 -2.77
N ALA A 109 1.64 2.07 -3.35
CA ALA A 109 0.44 1.56 -4.01
C ALA A 109 0.78 0.59 -5.15
N ARG A 110 1.83 0.88 -5.92
CA ARG A 110 2.33 0.00 -7.00
C ARG A 110 2.89 -1.32 -6.47
N ILE A 111 3.61 -1.29 -5.35
CA ILE A 111 4.06 -2.52 -4.67
C ILE A 111 2.85 -3.34 -4.20
N LEU A 112 1.87 -2.71 -3.56
CA LEU A 112 0.67 -3.39 -3.05
C LEU A 112 -0.18 -4.00 -4.18
N ALA A 113 -0.26 -3.32 -5.32
CA ALA A 113 -1.02 -3.79 -6.49
C ALA A 113 -0.32 -4.93 -7.26
N THR A 114 0.96 -5.24 -6.98
CA THR A 114 1.74 -6.22 -7.73
C THR A 114 1.82 -7.56 -6.98
N PRO A 115 1.18 -8.64 -7.48
CA PRO A 115 1.14 -9.92 -6.77
C PRO A 115 2.54 -10.52 -6.50
N GLY A 116 2.87 -10.64 -5.22
CA GLY A 116 4.15 -11.19 -4.73
C GLY A 116 5.23 -10.14 -4.43
N ALA A 117 5.03 -8.87 -4.77
CA ALA A 117 6.01 -7.82 -4.50
C ALA A 117 6.12 -7.44 -3.01
N ILE A 118 5.03 -7.55 -2.25
CA ILE A 118 5.03 -7.27 -0.80
C ILE A 118 6.05 -8.16 -0.08
N THR A 119 6.04 -9.47 -0.31
CA THR A 119 6.95 -10.42 0.35
C THR A 119 8.42 -10.07 0.10
N VAL A 120 8.76 -9.69 -1.14
CA VAL A 120 10.13 -9.27 -1.48
C VAL A 120 10.46 -7.95 -0.80
N LYS A 121 9.52 -6.99 -0.78
CA LYS A 121 9.73 -5.70 -0.11
C LYS A 121 9.90 -5.84 1.40
N GLU A 122 9.17 -6.75 2.03
CA GLU A 122 9.32 -7.04 3.46
C GLU A 122 10.69 -7.63 3.78
N ALA A 123 11.19 -8.54 2.95
CA ALA A 123 12.53 -9.11 3.06
C ALA A 123 13.62 -8.05 2.86
N ASP A 124 13.47 -7.17 1.87
CA ASP A 124 14.32 -5.99 1.66
C ASP A 124 14.36 -5.13 2.92
N LEU A 125 13.20 -4.71 3.43
CA LEU A 125 13.09 -3.91 4.65
C LEU A 125 13.68 -4.62 5.88
N ALA A 126 13.61 -5.94 5.95
CA ALA A 126 14.18 -6.73 7.04
C ALA A 126 15.70 -6.76 7.00
N SER A 127 16.30 -6.99 5.82
CA SER A 127 17.75 -6.89 5.62
C SER A 127 18.24 -5.48 5.96
N ASN A 128 17.59 -4.45 5.39
CA ASN A 128 17.93 -3.05 5.60
C ASN A 128 17.79 -2.57 7.05
N SER A 129 16.83 -3.13 7.81
CA SER A 129 16.60 -2.78 9.22
C SER A 129 17.31 -3.69 10.21
N SER A 130 18.14 -4.64 9.75
CA SER A 130 18.80 -5.60 10.63
C SER A 130 19.72 -4.87 11.64
N PRO A 131 19.71 -5.26 12.94
CA PRO A 131 20.54 -4.61 13.95
C PRO A 131 22.03 -4.58 13.59
N GLY A 132 22.52 -5.65 12.96
CA GLY A 132 23.90 -5.74 12.48
C GLY A 132 24.26 -4.66 11.45
N ARG A 133 23.42 -4.45 10.41
CA ARG A 133 23.68 -3.41 9.40
C ARG A 133 23.51 -2.00 9.97
N LEU A 134 22.50 -1.78 10.81
CA LEU A 134 22.29 -0.48 11.45
C LEU A 134 23.43 -0.10 12.39
N ALA A 135 24.03 -1.07 13.10
CA ALA A 135 25.16 -0.84 13.99
C ALA A 135 26.43 -0.40 13.25
N LEU A 136 26.60 -0.83 12.00
CA LEU A 136 27.75 -0.47 11.15
C LEU A 136 27.62 0.92 10.50
N LEU A 137 26.44 1.55 10.54
CA LEU A 137 26.29 2.90 10.02
C LEU A 137 27.11 3.91 10.85
N PRO A 138 27.94 4.75 10.22
CA PRO A 138 28.90 5.61 10.92
C PRO A 138 28.24 6.82 11.63
N ASP A 139 27.04 7.21 11.20
CA ASP A 139 26.34 8.41 11.66
C ASP A 139 25.00 8.07 12.33
N ALA A 140 24.80 8.58 13.54
CA ALA A 140 23.56 8.43 14.30
C ALA A 140 22.38 9.13 13.62
N ALA A 141 22.59 10.28 12.98
CA ALA A 141 21.53 11.00 12.27
C ALA A 141 21.09 10.23 11.02
N LEU A 142 22.05 9.72 10.23
CA LEU A 142 21.78 8.80 9.12
C LEU A 142 21.00 7.56 9.59
N ARG A 143 21.42 6.93 10.69
CA ARG A 143 20.73 5.77 11.26
C ARG A 143 19.28 6.10 11.62
N ALA A 144 19.04 7.17 12.36
CA ALA A 144 17.70 7.62 12.72
C ALA A 144 16.82 7.91 11.48
N ARG A 145 17.39 8.58 10.47
CA ARG A 145 16.69 8.90 9.21
C ARG A 145 16.29 7.63 8.46
N LEU A 146 17.21 6.66 8.33
CA LEU A 146 16.94 5.40 7.61
C LEU A 146 15.93 4.54 8.38
N THR A 147 16.07 4.40 9.70
CA THR A 147 15.08 3.72 10.53
C THR A 147 13.69 4.33 10.38
N GLY A 148 13.58 5.66 10.42
CA GLY A 148 12.31 6.37 10.18
C GLY A 148 11.74 6.11 8.77
N LYS A 149 12.60 6.12 7.74
CA LYS A 149 12.21 5.78 6.36
C LYS A 149 11.64 4.36 6.28
N TYR A 150 12.31 3.37 6.86
CA TYR A 150 11.89 1.97 6.82
C TYR A 150 10.60 1.74 7.62
N ALA A 151 10.49 2.33 8.80
CA ALA A 151 9.26 2.27 9.60
C ALA A 151 8.07 2.88 8.86
N ARG A 152 8.27 4.02 8.18
CA ARG A 152 7.23 4.64 7.35
C ARG A 152 6.79 3.71 6.21
N MET A 153 7.72 3.08 5.52
CA MET A 153 7.39 2.12 4.46
C MET A 153 6.61 0.91 5.00
N ARG A 154 7.04 0.33 6.12
CA ARG A 154 6.32 -0.80 6.76
C ARG A 154 4.87 -0.45 7.09
N ARG A 155 4.60 0.74 7.62
CA ARG A 155 3.23 1.21 7.89
C ARG A 155 2.37 1.33 6.63
N LEU A 156 2.96 1.79 5.53
CA LEU A 156 2.26 1.91 4.25
C LEU A 156 1.99 0.53 3.62
N LEU A 157 2.89 -0.45 3.81
CA LEU A 157 2.71 -1.82 3.31
C LEU A 157 1.71 -2.64 4.14
N HIS A 158 1.61 -2.36 5.45
CA HIS A 158 0.67 -3.03 6.34
C HIS A 158 -0.23 -2.01 7.04
N PRO A 159 -1.15 -1.37 6.30
CA PRO A 159 -2.04 -0.37 6.89
C PRO A 159 -2.93 -0.94 8.00
N ASP A 160 -3.13 -2.26 8.03
CA ASP A 160 -3.94 -2.97 9.02
C ASP A 160 -3.14 -3.42 10.27
N LEU A 161 -1.80 -3.44 10.20
CA LEU A 161 -0.91 -3.81 11.32
C LEU A 161 -0.22 -2.60 11.98
N ALA A 162 -0.44 -1.40 11.45
CA ALA A 162 0.06 -0.19 12.08
C ALA A 162 -0.71 0.01 13.41
N GLU A 163 -0.02 -0.14 14.56
CA GLU A 163 -0.51 0.51 15.77
C GLU A 163 -0.76 1.97 15.41
N PRO A 164 -1.98 2.51 15.64
CA PRO A 164 -2.27 3.89 15.31
C PRO A 164 -1.22 4.78 15.97
N LEU A 165 -0.58 5.66 15.19
CA LEU A 165 0.06 6.83 15.80
C LEU A 165 -1.01 7.50 16.69
N PRO A 166 -0.66 8.05 17.86
CA PRO A 166 -1.61 8.82 18.64
C PRO A 166 -2.13 9.97 17.77
N THR A 167 -3.36 9.83 17.30
CA THR A 167 -4.05 10.81 16.48
C THR A 167 -4.55 11.95 17.35
N GLY A 168 -4.60 13.17 16.81
CA GLY A 168 -5.26 14.30 17.47
C GLY A 168 -4.39 15.18 18.37
N SER A 169 -3.07 14.97 18.43
CA SER A 169 -2.15 15.82 19.22
C SER A 169 -1.78 17.15 18.53
N GLY A 170 -2.02 17.31 17.22
CA GLY A 170 -1.55 18.46 16.45
C GLY A 170 -0.07 18.38 16.05
N GLU A 171 0.66 17.36 16.53
CA GLU A 171 2.08 17.19 16.24
C GLU A 171 2.28 16.55 14.86
N GLN A 172 3.40 16.89 14.19
CA GLN A 172 3.78 16.32 12.88
C GLN A 172 2.83 16.62 11.71
N GLY A 173 1.93 17.58 11.86
CA GLY A 173 1.02 18.03 10.80
C GLY A 173 -0.34 17.31 10.76
N ASP A 174 -0.65 16.45 11.74
CA ASP A 174 -2.00 15.91 11.95
C ASP A 174 -2.91 17.02 12.51
N PRO A 175 -4.10 17.28 11.94
CA PRO A 175 -5.10 18.13 12.60
C PRO A 175 -5.47 17.60 13.99
N THR A 176 -5.59 18.50 14.96
CA THR A 176 -6.12 18.17 16.30
C THR A 176 -7.56 17.67 16.17
N ASP A 177 -8.02 16.88 17.14
CA ASP A 177 -9.43 16.44 17.20
C ASP A 177 -10.39 17.63 17.13
N GLU A 178 -10.09 18.70 17.87
CA GLU A 178 -10.84 19.96 17.84
C GLU A 178 -10.90 20.57 16.44
N SER A 179 -9.78 20.60 15.71
CA SER A 179 -9.74 21.15 14.35
C SER A 179 -10.48 20.29 13.33
N LEU A 180 -10.52 18.96 13.52
CA LEU A 180 -11.32 18.06 12.69
C LEU A 180 -12.81 18.30 12.90
N LEU A 181 -13.24 18.37 14.16
CA LEU A 181 -14.64 18.64 14.50
C LEU A 181 -15.09 20.03 14.03
N ALA A 182 -14.21 21.03 14.14
CA ALA A 182 -14.48 22.38 13.63
C ALA A 182 -14.62 22.43 12.09
N ALA A 183 -14.11 21.43 11.37
CA ALA A 183 -14.28 21.33 9.92
C ALA A 183 -15.64 20.76 9.52
N LEU A 184 -16.42 20.21 10.45
CA LEU A 184 -17.77 19.72 10.16
C LEU A 184 -18.72 20.91 9.95
N ASP A 185 -18.91 21.27 8.69
CA ASP A 185 -19.87 22.25 8.23
C ASP A 185 -20.76 21.63 7.14
N GLY A 186 -22.07 21.64 7.34
CA GLY A 186 -22.97 20.92 6.45
C GLY A 186 -24.37 21.47 6.46
N THR A 187 -25.03 21.40 5.31
CA THR A 187 -26.45 21.74 5.22
C THR A 187 -27.29 20.70 5.95
N SER A 188 -28.48 21.09 6.41
CA SER A 188 -29.45 20.14 7.00
C SER A 188 -29.83 19.02 6.01
N GLU A 189 -29.75 19.27 4.70
CA GLU A 189 -29.99 18.25 3.69
C GLU A 189 -28.88 17.18 3.68
N ALA A 190 -27.61 17.60 3.72
CA ALA A 190 -26.48 16.68 3.76
C ALA A 190 -26.50 15.82 5.02
N TRP A 191 -26.74 16.44 6.18
CA TRP A 191 -26.91 15.72 7.44
C TRP A 191 -28.14 14.79 7.42
N GLY A 192 -29.26 15.23 6.85
CA GLY A 192 -30.46 14.42 6.70
C GLY A 192 -30.22 13.12 5.92
N ARG A 193 -29.43 13.18 4.83
CA ARG A 193 -29.03 11.98 4.07
C ARG A 193 -28.18 11.02 4.89
N LEU A 194 -27.25 11.54 5.70
CA LEU A 194 -26.44 10.71 6.60
C LEU A 194 -27.30 10.09 7.71
N SER A 195 -28.24 10.84 8.29
CA SER A 195 -29.17 10.34 9.31
C SER A 195 -30.09 9.25 8.77
N GLU A 196 -30.60 9.38 7.54
CA GLU A 196 -31.40 8.35 6.89
C GLU A 196 -30.62 7.03 6.80
N PHE A 197 -29.36 7.07 6.34
CA PHE A 197 -28.50 5.90 6.31
C PHE A 197 -28.16 5.36 7.71
N ALA A 198 -27.91 6.24 8.67
CA ALA A 198 -27.60 5.87 10.06
C ALA A 198 -28.75 5.17 10.78
N SER A 199 -29.99 5.33 10.31
CA SER A 199 -31.19 4.70 10.90
C SER A 199 -31.23 3.18 10.73
N GLY A 200 -30.47 2.63 9.77
CA GLY A 200 -30.34 1.18 9.58
C GLY A 200 -29.32 0.81 8.51
N TRP A 201 -28.40 -0.09 8.85
CA TRP A 201 -27.43 -0.63 7.91
C TRP A 201 -27.92 -1.90 7.23
N ALA A 202 -27.89 -1.89 5.91
CA ALA A 202 -28.02 -3.09 5.09
C ALA A 202 -27.24 -2.91 3.79
N VAL A 203 -26.55 -3.98 3.37
CA VAL A 203 -26.00 -4.09 2.02
C VAL A 203 -27.11 -4.58 1.11
N GLU A 204 -27.46 -3.78 0.12
CA GLU A 204 -28.50 -4.05 -0.85
C GLU A 204 -27.90 -4.43 -2.21
N GLU A 205 -28.65 -5.21 -2.98
CA GLU A 205 -28.27 -5.52 -4.37
C GLU A 205 -28.17 -4.22 -5.17
N GLY A 206 -27.02 -4.02 -5.84
CA GLY A 206 -26.73 -2.81 -6.60
C GLY A 206 -25.98 -1.72 -5.84
N ASP A 207 -25.72 -1.85 -4.53
CA ASP A 207 -24.89 -0.89 -3.78
C ASP A 207 -23.45 -0.84 -4.30
N ALA A 208 -22.83 -2.00 -4.47
CA ALA A 208 -21.50 -2.14 -5.02
C ALA A 208 -21.37 -3.51 -5.70
N HIS A 209 -20.87 -3.54 -6.94
CA HIS A 209 -20.53 -4.78 -7.62
C HIS A 209 -19.27 -4.63 -8.46
N TRP A 210 -18.59 -5.75 -8.69
CA TRP A 210 -17.46 -5.83 -9.61
C TRP A 210 -17.98 -6.09 -11.03
N ASN A 211 -17.55 -5.30 -12.02
CA ASN A 211 -17.99 -5.44 -13.43
C ASN A 211 -16.92 -6.08 -14.35
N ASP A 212 -16.03 -6.89 -13.77
CA ASP A 212 -14.83 -7.49 -14.40
C ASP A 212 -13.67 -6.53 -14.65
N ARG A 213 -13.85 -5.22 -14.42
CA ARG A 213 -12.78 -4.22 -14.61
C ARG A 213 -12.60 -3.29 -13.43
N HIS A 214 -13.69 -2.87 -12.81
CA HIS A 214 -13.68 -1.95 -11.69
C HIS A 214 -14.88 -2.16 -10.77
N TRP A 215 -14.80 -1.59 -9.57
CA TRP A 215 -15.99 -1.47 -8.72
C TRP A 215 -16.96 -0.45 -9.29
N VAL A 216 -18.24 -0.80 -9.29
CA VAL A 216 -19.36 0.09 -9.68
C VAL A 216 -20.20 0.34 -8.44
N TYR A 217 -20.33 1.61 -8.07
CA TYR A 217 -21.09 2.06 -6.91
C TYR A 217 -22.48 2.54 -7.31
N GLY A 218 -23.50 2.00 -6.64
CA GLY A 218 -24.89 2.37 -6.83
C GLY A 218 -25.26 3.72 -6.22
N PRO A 219 -26.51 4.18 -6.45
CA PRO A 219 -26.98 5.49 -6.01
C PRO A 219 -26.89 5.70 -4.49
N ARG A 220 -27.09 4.66 -3.67
CA ARG A 220 -27.00 4.75 -2.20
C ARG A 220 -25.57 5.09 -1.75
N VAL A 221 -24.58 4.36 -2.26
CA VAL A 221 -23.16 4.60 -1.96
C VAL A 221 -22.72 5.99 -2.46
N ALA A 222 -23.15 6.37 -3.67
CA ALA A 222 -22.85 7.69 -4.24
C ALA A 222 -23.47 8.84 -3.42
N ALA A 223 -24.72 8.69 -2.95
CA ALA A 223 -25.40 9.68 -2.13
C ALA A 223 -24.71 9.87 -0.78
N VAL A 224 -24.33 8.76 -0.12
CA VAL A 224 -23.64 8.76 1.17
C VAL A 224 -22.25 9.41 1.07
N THR A 225 -21.45 9.03 0.07
CA THR A 225 -20.11 9.61 -0.11
C THR A 225 -20.16 11.09 -0.50
N THR A 226 -21.16 11.49 -1.28
CA THR A 226 -21.43 12.91 -1.56
C THR A 226 -21.80 13.67 -0.29
N ALA A 227 -22.68 13.09 0.54
CA ALA A 227 -23.09 13.71 1.80
C ALA A 227 -21.92 13.84 2.79
N LEU A 228 -21.03 12.84 2.89
CA LEU A 228 -19.82 12.91 3.71
C LEU A 228 -18.91 14.09 3.31
N ASN A 229 -18.73 14.35 2.01
CA ASN A 229 -18.00 15.53 1.55
C ASN A 229 -18.75 16.83 1.90
N ALA A 230 -20.08 16.83 1.73
CA ALA A 230 -20.91 18.03 1.92
C ALA A 230 -21.11 18.43 3.40
N VAL A 231 -20.77 17.56 4.36
CA VAL A 231 -20.75 17.88 5.80
C VAL A 231 -19.35 18.18 6.33
N GLY A 232 -18.34 18.30 5.46
CA GLY A 232 -16.97 18.59 5.87
C GLY A 232 -16.20 17.41 6.48
N ALA A 233 -16.73 16.18 6.42
CA ALA A 233 -16.09 14.99 7.02
C ALA A 233 -14.87 14.47 6.24
N VAL A 234 -14.44 15.17 5.19
CA VAL A 234 -13.28 14.85 4.34
C VAL A 234 -12.33 16.05 4.24
N PRO A 235 -11.83 16.60 5.37
CA PRO A 235 -11.06 17.83 5.37
C PRO A 235 -9.74 17.68 4.58
N PRO A 236 -9.27 18.75 3.93
CA PRO A 236 -7.97 18.76 3.25
C PRO A 236 -6.77 18.73 4.18
N SER A 237 -6.95 19.11 5.44
CA SER A 237 -5.90 19.19 6.46
C SER A 237 -5.44 17.82 6.97
N TYR A 238 -6.26 16.77 6.86
CA TYR A 238 -5.87 15.45 7.34
C TYR A 238 -5.03 14.68 6.31
N ASP A 239 -3.81 14.32 6.69
CA ASP A 239 -2.92 13.46 5.91
C ASP A 239 -3.33 11.98 6.03
N TRP A 240 -4.42 11.64 5.37
CA TRP A 240 -5.00 10.29 5.31
C TRP A 240 -4.04 9.18 4.87
N ASN A 241 -2.89 9.54 4.31
CA ASN A 241 -1.89 8.61 3.84
C ASN A 241 -0.74 8.44 4.85
N ALA A 242 -0.45 9.46 5.67
CA ALA A 242 0.49 9.32 6.78
C ALA A 242 -0.08 8.52 7.95
N PHE A 243 -1.41 8.49 8.10
CA PHE A 243 -2.10 7.88 9.23
C PHE A 243 -2.95 6.68 8.78
N GLY A 244 -2.88 5.59 9.55
CA GLY A 244 -3.67 4.39 9.32
C GLY A 244 -5.17 4.62 9.56
N LEU A 245 -5.98 3.63 9.21
CA LEU A 245 -7.39 3.63 9.51
C LEU A 245 -7.59 3.46 11.03
N PRO A 246 -8.26 4.38 11.74
CA PRO A 246 -8.52 4.24 13.18
C PRO A 246 -9.15 2.89 13.53
N LEU A 247 -8.81 2.30 14.67
CA LEU A 247 -9.43 1.04 15.09
C LEU A 247 -10.88 1.28 15.52
N LEU A 248 -11.77 0.37 15.15
CA LEU A 248 -13.10 0.32 15.77
C LEU A 248 -12.96 -0.09 17.24
N ALA A 249 -13.75 0.52 18.12
CA ALA A 249 -13.89 0.03 19.48
C ALA A 249 -14.48 -1.40 19.48
N MET A 250 -14.41 -2.10 20.62
CA MET A 250 -14.90 -3.49 20.72
C MET A 250 -16.39 -3.64 20.42
N ASP A 251 -17.16 -2.56 20.57
CA ASP A 251 -18.59 -2.50 20.23
C ASP A 251 -18.84 -2.09 18.76
N GLY A 252 -17.78 -1.96 17.95
CA GLY A 252 -17.84 -1.58 16.55
C GLY A 252 -18.03 -0.07 16.31
N THR A 253 -17.82 0.79 17.32
CA THR A 253 -18.01 2.24 17.20
C THR A 253 -16.71 2.99 16.90
N LEU A 254 -16.84 4.27 16.53
CA LEU A 254 -15.75 5.24 16.38
C LEU A 254 -16.05 6.48 17.21
N THR A 255 -14.99 7.16 17.65
CA THR A 255 -15.11 8.54 18.12
C THR A 255 -15.43 9.46 16.93
N PRO A 256 -16.08 10.63 17.13
CA PRO A 256 -16.36 11.54 16.02
C PRO A 256 -15.10 12.01 15.26
N PRO A 257 -13.96 12.36 15.91
CA PRO A 257 -12.71 12.64 15.20
C PRO A 257 -12.20 11.46 14.37
N ASP A 258 -12.25 10.24 14.91
CA ASP A 258 -11.81 9.03 14.19
C ASP A 258 -12.76 8.65 13.04
N ALA A 259 -14.02 9.05 13.13
CA ALA A 259 -14.96 8.95 12.03
C ALA A 259 -14.58 9.90 10.89
N ILE A 260 -14.17 11.14 11.17
CA ILE A 260 -13.65 12.08 10.15
C ILE A 260 -12.38 11.52 9.50
N ARG A 261 -11.45 10.99 10.30
CA ARG A 261 -10.23 10.33 9.81
C ARG A 261 -10.54 9.14 8.91
N THR A 262 -11.48 8.30 9.35
CA THR A 262 -11.92 7.12 8.60
C THR A 262 -12.61 7.53 7.30
N ALA A 263 -13.56 8.47 7.33
CA ALA A 263 -14.23 8.98 6.13
C ALA A 263 -13.23 9.56 5.13
N THR A 264 -12.29 10.38 5.61
CA THR A 264 -11.25 10.97 4.77
C THR A 264 -10.38 9.91 4.11
N ALA A 265 -9.92 8.93 4.89
CA ALA A 265 -9.10 7.84 4.38
C ALA A 265 -9.84 6.98 3.37
N LEU A 266 -11.08 6.55 3.66
CA LEU A 266 -11.84 5.70 2.74
C LEU A 266 -12.12 6.39 1.40
N LEU A 267 -12.61 7.63 1.42
CA LEU A 267 -13.01 8.34 0.20
C LEU A 267 -11.82 8.80 -0.65
N ARG A 268 -10.70 9.16 -0.02
CA ARG A 268 -9.49 9.53 -0.76
C ARG A 268 -8.74 8.31 -1.27
N ARG A 269 -8.62 7.25 -0.45
CA ARG A 269 -7.92 6.02 -0.83
C ARG A 269 -8.63 5.26 -1.95
N GLU A 270 -9.95 5.31 -2.06
CA GLU A 270 -10.68 4.68 -3.19
C GLU A 270 -10.19 5.14 -4.57
N ARG A 271 -9.67 6.37 -4.68
CA ARG A 271 -9.12 6.90 -5.95
C ARG A 271 -7.81 6.23 -6.38
N PHE A 272 -7.17 5.50 -5.47
CA PHE A 272 -5.83 4.92 -5.65
C PHE A 272 -5.81 3.41 -5.39
N VAL A 273 -6.69 2.92 -4.52
CA VAL A 273 -6.84 1.50 -4.17
C VAL A 273 -8.30 1.14 -4.36
N GLU A 274 -8.56 0.57 -5.53
CA GLU A 274 -9.86 0.15 -5.97
C GLU A 274 -10.52 -0.84 -4.99
N GLY A 275 -11.77 -0.58 -4.62
CA GLY A 275 -12.53 -1.47 -3.74
C GLY A 275 -12.34 -1.23 -2.24
N THR A 276 -11.59 -0.20 -1.85
CA THR A 276 -11.49 0.27 -0.46
C THR A 276 -12.86 0.59 0.11
N LEU A 277 -13.64 1.38 -0.62
CA LEU A 277 -14.99 1.81 -0.27
C LEU A 277 -15.98 0.65 -0.34
N ALA A 278 -15.84 -0.25 -1.31
CA ALA A 278 -16.68 -1.44 -1.41
C ALA A 278 -16.50 -2.34 -0.18
N THR A 279 -15.25 -2.59 0.23
CA THR A 279 -14.94 -3.38 1.41
C THR A 279 -15.50 -2.73 2.69
N ALA A 280 -15.29 -1.42 2.85
CA ALA A 280 -15.79 -0.67 4.00
C ALA A 280 -17.32 -0.58 4.05
N TRP A 281 -17.99 -0.62 2.90
CA TRP A 281 -19.44 -0.73 2.79
C TRP A 281 -19.92 -2.10 3.28
N MET A 282 -19.31 -3.17 2.75
CA MET A 282 -19.71 -4.55 3.02
C MET A 282 -19.46 -5.00 4.46
N ASN A 283 -18.39 -4.51 5.09
CA ASN A 283 -18.05 -4.88 6.46
C ASN A 283 -18.64 -3.95 7.54
N GLY A 284 -19.43 -2.94 7.13
CA GLY A 284 -20.12 -2.03 8.06
C GLY A 284 -19.27 -0.90 8.63
N ARG A 285 -18.00 -0.77 8.20
CA ARG A 285 -17.11 0.30 8.66
C ARG A 285 -17.59 1.69 8.23
N LEU A 286 -18.09 1.84 7.01
CA LEU A 286 -18.64 3.12 6.56
C LEU A 286 -19.90 3.50 7.36
N TYR A 287 -20.69 2.50 7.77
CA TYR A 287 -21.82 2.69 8.66
C TYR A 287 -21.41 3.13 10.06
N ALA A 288 -20.43 2.48 10.68
CA ALA A 288 -19.87 2.92 11.97
C ALA A 288 -19.38 4.38 11.92
N THR A 289 -18.73 4.74 10.81
CA THR A 289 -18.27 6.11 10.53
C THR A 289 -19.43 7.10 10.51
N ILE A 290 -20.47 6.82 9.73
CA ILE A 290 -21.60 7.73 9.56
C ILE A 290 -22.41 7.85 10.85
N ARG A 291 -22.60 6.74 11.58
CA ARG A 291 -23.29 6.76 12.87
C ARG A 291 -22.61 7.63 13.90
N ALA A 292 -21.27 7.57 13.99
CA ALA A 292 -20.51 8.42 14.90
C ALA A 292 -20.69 9.91 14.57
N LEU A 293 -20.65 10.27 13.29
CA LEU A 293 -20.84 11.66 12.83
C LEU A 293 -22.27 12.16 13.08
N VAL A 294 -23.28 11.35 12.76
CA VAL A 294 -24.69 11.70 12.98
C VAL A 294 -24.97 11.88 14.47
N HIS A 295 -24.47 10.97 15.32
CA HIS A 295 -24.63 11.07 16.77
C HIS A 295 -23.99 12.34 17.34
N TRP A 296 -22.79 12.71 16.85
CA TRP A 296 -22.14 13.96 17.21
C TRP A 296 -22.99 15.18 16.83
N HIS A 297 -23.50 15.22 15.59
CA HIS A 297 -24.33 16.32 15.09
C HIS A 297 -25.65 16.46 15.87
N GLU A 298 -26.29 15.35 16.23
CA GLU A 298 -27.55 15.35 16.98
C GLU A 298 -27.38 15.76 18.46
N THR A 299 -26.22 15.46 19.06
CA THR A 299 -25.97 15.74 20.49
C THR A 299 -25.33 17.11 20.76
N GLY A 300 -24.87 17.81 19.72
CA GLY A 300 -24.32 19.17 19.84
C GLY A 300 -23.07 19.27 20.71
N THR A 301 -22.31 18.18 20.85
CA THR A 301 -21.08 18.14 21.65
C THR A 301 -19.91 18.74 20.87
N SER A 302 -19.77 20.07 20.91
CA SER A 302 -18.51 20.77 20.61
C SER A 302 -17.55 20.72 21.79
#